data_AF-A0A896TCG0-F1
#
_entry.id   AF-A0A896TCG0-F1
#
_cell.length_a   1.000
_cell.length_b   1.000
_cell.length_c   1.000
_cell.angle_alpha   90.00
_cell.angle_beta   90.00
_cell.angle_gamma   90.00
#
_symmetry.space_group_name_H-M   'P 1'
#
loop_
_entity.id
_entity.type
_entity.pdbx_description
1 polymer ?
#
loop_
_entity_poly.entity_id
_entity_poly.type
_entity_poly.pdbx_seq_one_letter_code
_entity_poly.pdbx_strand_id
1 'polypeptide(L)'
;MVMEDYEIHITHRITEKEKQEFGEEHAKRYGFGSVKQWRTVMMIETNLGYKFSGSSYWDLKDFISKYFESAKRETFELSGGSLGGDFY
;
A
#
# COMPACT_ATOMS: atom_id res chain seq x y z
N MET A 1 11.76 -28.58 14.14
CA MET A 1 10.68 -27.60 13.89
C MET A 1 11.04 -26.93 12.59
N VAL A 2 10.35 -27.30 11.51
CA VAL A 2 10.64 -26.80 10.16
C VAL A 2 10.12 -25.37 10.12
N MET A 3 11.02 -24.40 9.97
CA MET A 3 10.63 -23.03 9.67
C MET A 3 10.10 -23.09 8.24
N GLU A 4 8.78 -23.14 8.09
CA GLU A 4 8.13 -23.01 6.80
C GLU A 4 8.52 -21.63 6.27
N ASP A 5 9.38 -21.62 5.24
CA ASP A 5 9.61 -20.46 4.40
C ASP A 5 8.23 -19.98 3.93
N TYR A 6 7.73 -18.89 4.51
CA TYR A 6 6.59 -18.17 3.98
C TYR A 6 7.02 -17.60 2.64
N GLU A 7 7.01 -18.46 1.62
CA GLU A 7 7.22 -18.11 0.23
C GLU A 7 6.06 -17.18 -0.13
N ILE A 8 6.31 -15.86 -0.03
CA ILE A 8 5.38 -14.83 -0.48
C ILE A 8 5.17 -15.11 -1.96
N HIS A 9 4.11 -15.84 -2.27
CA HIS A 9 3.67 -16.14 -3.62
C HIS A 9 3.21 -14.82 -4.23
N ILE A 10 4.14 -14.03 -4.77
CA ILE A 10 3.84 -12.85 -5.58
C ILE A 10 3.19 -13.39 -6.86
N THR A 11 1.89 -13.62 -6.80
CA THR A 11 1.11 -14.34 -7.82
C THR A 11 0.95 -13.50 -9.10
N HIS A 12 1.34 -12.22 -9.09
CA HIS A 12 1.43 -11.39 -10.28
C HIS A 12 2.38 -10.20 -10.05
N ARG A 13 3.40 -10.05 -10.89
CA ARG A 13 4.28 -8.87 -10.87
C ARG A 13 3.58 -7.76 -11.66
N ILE A 14 2.85 -6.88 -10.97
CA ILE A 14 2.14 -5.77 -11.61
C ILE A 14 3.10 -4.94 -12.46
N THR A 15 2.83 -4.86 -13.75
CA THR A 15 3.60 -4.07 -14.71
C THR A 15 3.31 -2.57 -14.58
N GLU A 16 4.22 -1.73 -15.05
CA GLU A 16 3.98 -0.28 -15.06
C GLU A 16 2.79 0.11 -15.94
N LYS A 17 2.52 -0.65 -17.00
CA LYS A 17 1.37 -0.46 -17.86
C LYS A 17 0.06 -0.73 -17.11
N GLU A 18 -0.05 -1.85 -16.39
CA GLU A 18 -1.25 -2.18 -15.61
C GLU A 18 -1.51 -1.16 -14.50
N LYS A 19 -0.46 -0.65 -13.85
CA LYS A 19 -0.60 0.45 -12.88
C LYS A 19 -1.19 1.69 -13.54
N GLN A 20 -0.65 2.06 -14.71
CA GLN A 20 -1.10 3.25 -15.42
C GLN A 20 -2.56 3.11 -15.86
N GLU A 21 -2.93 1.98 -16.47
CA GLU A 21 -4.30 1.68 -16.91
C GLU A 21 -5.28 1.70 -15.73
N PHE A 22 -4.94 1.04 -14.62
CA PHE A 22 -5.75 1.07 -13.39
C PHE A 22 -5.97 2.49 -12.90
N GLY A 23 -4.90 3.29 -12.85
CA GLY A 23 -4.95 4.65 -12.34
C GLY A 23 -5.79 5.58 -13.19
N GLU A 24 -5.72 5.46 -14.51
CA GLU A 24 -6.54 6.22 -15.46
C GLU A 24 -8.01 5.82 -15.40
N GLU A 25 -8.30 4.51 -15.37
CA GLU A 25 -9.66 4.00 -15.27
C GLU A 25 -10.35 4.49 -13.98
N HIS A 26 -9.66 4.39 -12.84
CA HIS A 26 -10.24 4.75 -11.55
C HIS A 26 -10.36 6.27 -11.36
N ALA A 27 -9.36 7.05 -11.80
CA ALA A 27 -9.47 8.51 -11.79
C ALA A 27 -10.70 8.99 -12.60
N LYS A 28 -10.93 8.38 -13.77
CA LYS A 28 -12.09 8.68 -14.62
C LYS A 28 -13.40 8.19 -14.01
N ARG A 29 -13.43 6.96 -13.47
CA ARG A 29 -14.63 6.32 -12.93
C ARG A 29 -15.16 7.04 -11.69
N TYR A 30 -14.27 7.40 -10.77
CA TYR A 30 -14.65 8.03 -9.50
C TYR A 30 -14.74 9.56 -9.60
N GLY A 31 -14.09 10.18 -10.58
CA GLY A 31 -14.10 11.64 -10.74
C GLY A 31 -13.31 12.40 -9.67
N PHE A 32 -12.54 11.69 -8.84
CA PHE A 32 -11.64 12.25 -7.85
C PHE A 32 -10.37 11.41 -7.73
N GLY A 33 -9.33 11.99 -7.12
CA GLY A 33 -8.03 11.35 -6.98
C GLY A 33 -7.23 11.39 -8.29
N SER A 34 -5.94 11.66 -8.17
CA SER A 34 -5.01 11.61 -9.30
C SER A 34 -4.72 10.16 -9.70
N VAL A 35 -4.31 9.95 -10.96
CA VAL A 35 -3.80 8.66 -11.46
C VAL A 35 -2.74 8.08 -10.52
N LYS A 36 -1.84 8.92 -9.99
CA LYS A 36 -0.82 8.51 -9.03
C LYS A 36 -1.41 7.96 -7.73
N GLN A 37 -2.46 8.58 -7.20
CA GLN A 37 -3.13 8.09 -5.98
C GLN A 37 -3.80 6.73 -6.23
N TRP A 38 -4.47 6.56 -7.37
CA TRP A 38 -5.09 5.28 -7.73
C TRP A 38 -4.07 4.18 -8.02
N ARG A 39 -2.91 4.51 -8.59
CA ARG A 39 -1.76 3.60 -8.67
C ARG A 39 -1.30 3.14 -7.28
N THR A 40 -1.27 4.04 -6.31
CA THR A 40 -0.96 3.68 -4.92
C THR A 40 -2.03 2.76 -4.34
N VAL A 41 -3.32 3.00 -4.59
CA VAL A 41 -4.40 2.07 -4.19
C VAL A 41 -4.14 0.68 -4.74
N MET A 42 -3.86 0.53 -6.05
CA MET A 42 -3.57 -0.77 -6.65
C MET A 42 -2.43 -1.51 -5.93
N MET A 43 -1.34 -0.80 -5.62
CA MET A 43 -0.22 -1.40 -4.89
C MET A 43 -0.63 -1.84 -3.47
N ILE A 44 -1.45 -1.05 -2.78
CA ILE A 44 -1.99 -1.42 -1.46
C ILE A 44 -2.86 -2.67 -1.58
N GLU A 45 -3.77 -2.72 -2.56
CA GLU A 45 -4.67 -3.85 -2.72
C GLU A 45 -3.96 -5.15 -3.08
N THR A 46 -2.94 -5.05 -3.92
CA THR A 46 -2.21 -6.23 -4.38
C THR A 46 -1.15 -6.68 -3.38
N ASN A 47 -0.44 -5.76 -2.72
CA ASN A 47 0.66 -6.12 -1.83
C ASN A 47 0.20 -6.42 -0.40
N LEU A 48 -0.86 -5.74 0.08
CA LEU A 48 -1.34 -5.89 1.46
C LEU A 48 -2.74 -6.53 1.56
N GLY A 49 -3.42 -6.78 0.45
CA GLY A 49 -4.75 -7.40 0.44
C GLY A 49 -5.90 -6.49 0.90
N TYR A 50 -5.65 -5.21 1.20
CA TYR A 50 -6.71 -4.27 1.58
C TYR A 50 -7.48 -3.76 0.37
N LYS A 51 -8.82 -3.77 0.42
CA LYS A 51 -9.65 -3.24 -0.67
C LYS A 51 -10.15 -1.83 -0.38
N PHE A 52 -10.10 -0.96 -1.39
CA PHE A 52 -10.71 0.36 -1.31
C PHE A 52 -12.22 0.26 -1.56
N SER A 53 -13.02 0.74 -0.62
CA SER A 53 -14.49 0.78 -0.69
C SER A 53 -15.08 2.18 -0.53
N GLY A 54 -14.24 3.22 -0.60
CA GLY A 54 -14.65 4.60 -0.41
C GLY A 54 -15.37 5.21 -1.61
N SER A 55 -16.07 6.31 -1.39
CA SER A 55 -16.84 7.02 -2.42
C SER A 55 -16.47 8.50 -2.52
N SER A 56 -15.51 8.96 -1.73
CA SER A 56 -15.03 10.34 -1.72
C SER A 56 -13.50 10.43 -1.79
N TYR A 57 -13.03 11.62 -2.15
CA TYR A 57 -11.59 11.94 -2.08
C TYR A 57 -11.03 11.78 -0.67
N TRP A 58 -11.83 12.05 0.37
CA TRP A 58 -11.39 11.92 1.76
C TRP A 58 -11.18 10.46 2.14
N ASP A 59 -12.06 9.56 1.71
CA ASP A 59 -11.89 8.11 1.91
C ASP A 59 -10.61 7.62 1.21
N LEU A 60 -10.37 8.10 -0.02
CA LEU A 60 -9.16 7.76 -0.78
C LEU A 60 -7.89 8.23 -0.05
N LYS A 61 -7.91 9.46 0.46
CA LYS A 61 -6.80 10.02 1.22
C LYS A 61 -6.55 9.23 2.51
N ASP A 62 -7.60 8.89 3.25
CA ASP A 62 -7.51 8.13 4.50
C ASP A 62 -6.97 6.71 4.25
N PHE A 63 -7.49 6.03 3.22
CA PHE A 63 -7.02 4.70 2.81
C PHE A 63 -5.53 4.68 2.48
N ILE A 64 -5.06 5.65 1.67
CA ILE A 64 -3.63 5.76 1.32
C ILE A 64 -2.78 6.15 2.55
N SER A 65 -3.30 6.99 3.45
CA SER A 65 -2.56 7.43 4.65
C SER A 65 -2.33 6.26 5.60
N LYS A 66 -3.33 5.41 5.81
CA LYS A 66 -3.21 4.18 6.61
C LYS A 66 -2.09 3.26 6.11
N TYR A 67 -1.92 3.13 4.79
CA TYR A 67 -0.80 2.38 4.22
C TYR A 67 0.56 2.93 4.64
N PHE A 68 0.76 4.24 4.55
CA PHE A 68 2.04 4.85 4.91
C PHE A 68 2.31 4.79 6.41
N GLU A 69 1.27 4.83 7.25
CA GLU A 69 1.42 4.63 8.70
C GLU A 69 1.78 3.18 9.04
N SER A 70 1.13 2.20 8.42
CA SER A 70 1.45 0.78 8.59
C SER A 70 2.86 0.46 8.11
N ALA A 71 3.26 0.96 6.93
CA ALA A 71 4.61 0.77 6.40
C ALA A 71 5.70 1.37 7.30
N LYS A 72 5.42 2.50 7.98
CA LYS A 72 6.31 3.09 8.99
C LYS A 72 6.42 2.23 10.25
N ARG A 73 5.36 1.54 10.66
CA ARG A 73 5.38 0.65 11.83
C ARG A 73 6.10 -0.67 11.53
N GLU A 74 5.87 -1.29 10.38
CA GLU A 74 6.56 -2.52 9.98
C GLU A 74 8.06 -2.30 9.79
N THR A 75 8.48 -1.16 9.22
CA THR A 75 9.92 -0.82 9.15
C THR A 75 10.54 -0.63 10.53
N PHE A 76 9.80 -0.12 11.52
CA PHE A 76 10.26 0.01 12.90
C PHE A 76 10.41 -1.36 13.59
N GLU A 77 9.42 -2.25 13.44
CA GLU A 77 9.44 -3.59 14.05
C GLU A 77 10.48 -4.52 13.42
N LEU A 78 10.71 -4.44 12.10
CA LEU A 78 11.79 -5.16 11.41
C LEU A 78 13.18 -4.59 11.73
N SER A 79 13.26 -3.32 12.16
CA SER A 79 14.49 -2.69 12.64
C SER A 79 14.73 -2.91 14.13
N GLY A 80 14.28 -4.04 14.70
CA GLY A 80 14.44 -4.44 16.11
C GLY A 80 15.88 -4.57 16.64
N GLY A 81 16.82 -3.73 16.17
CA GLY A 81 17.91 -3.23 16.96
C GLY A 81 17.39 -2.24 18.00
N SER A 82 17.62 -2.59 19.25
CA SER A 82 17.68 -1.67 20.38
C SER A 82 18.27 -0.32 19.98
N LEU A 83 17.46 0.73 20.04
CA LEU A 83 17.97 2.08 20.28
C LEU A 83 17.30 2.59 21.56
N GLY A 84 17.73 2.00 22.68
CA GLY A 84 17.93 2.80 23.87
C GLY A 84 18.96 3.89 23.52
N GLY A 85 18.59 5.14 23.71
CA GLY A 85 19.46 6.28 23.44
C GLY A 85 18.67 7.56 23.35
N ASP A 86 18.62 8.27 24.47
CA ASP A 86 17.92 9.52 24.73
C ASP A 86 17.95 10.55 23.60
N PHE A 87 16.76 11.10 23.30
CA PHE A 87 16.64 12.42 22.70
C PHE A 87 16.53 13.46 23.82
N TYR A 88 17.66 14.03 24.23
CA TYR A 88 17.78 15.38 24.80
C TYR A 88 19.12 16.00 24.37
#